data_AF-A0A832GSP9-F1
#
_entry.id   AF-A0A832GSP9-F1
#
_cell.length_a   1.000
_cell.length_b   1.000
_cell.length_c   1.000
_cell.angle_alpha   90.00
_cell.angle_beta   90.00
_cell.angle_gamma   90.00
#
_symmetry.space_group_name_H-M   'P 1'
#
loop_
_entity.id
_entity.type
_entity.pdbx_description
1 polymer ?
#
loop_
_entity_poly.entity_id
_entity_poly.type
_entity_poly.pdbx_seq_one_letter_code
_entity_poly.pdbx_strand_id
1 'polypeptide(L)'
;MKKYILTLTILLITISIILISSIISDKGNKIIADSHTSLKTGIVKSVSETINEIKNCNGYFVPVDIFTIDKNPAIKNEISKYVNNATLLKIDETKLKELYKAKHDNITLKLRFERGKTIELELTRVQLFEHDFSLKSISNERKMKSEEYIPGIYYNGIINGDEKSVAAISIFQDEVIGIISNSEGNYNLGQNKTITDKKSYILYNDSEILLQNNFICPSGDAMDKFYKGNQNPSSEHREHKGGDNSTLPVKMYFECDYQMYQDAGYNTTTLVNFVSGFFNAVKAIYQNEFIPFTVSSITYWSVVDPYANLNDSYDILLRFGGENKDLFQGNLAHLLSTGHNQQLGGIAWIRVLCQEFNNYDSSGRFGFSNITYNYSGFPVYSWTVNVVTHEVGHNLGSMHTHACWWPRPNGSIGAIDSCYNAEAGFCFSTPRARVGTIMSYCHLWSPANGGGVNLSLGFGPLPGDTIRLRYNQAGCLERELNSSEIPIAYLLDQNYPNPFNPVTYIKYSIPENSTVTLRIFDIRGKEITKLIDGQTLNAGTYSKVFDASRFNLSSGIYFYQITAISSINGKIFNEVRKMVLTK
;
A
#
# COMPACT_ATOMS: atom_id res chain seq x y z
N MET A 1 58.21 29.96 23.81
CA MET A 1 58.09 29.21 22.54
C MET A 1 57.50 27.81 22.68
N LYS A 2 58.02 26.91 23.54
CA LYS A 2 57.50 25.52 23.67
C LYS A 2 56.01 25.39 24.05
N LYS A 3 55.46 26.27 24.90
CA LYS A 3 54.04 26.24 25.28
C LYS A 3 53.09 26.61 24.13
N TYR A 4 53.46 27.60 23.31
CA TYR A 4 52.66 28.03 22.15
C TYR A 4 52.64 27.01 21.03
N ILE A 5 53.75 26.29 20.83
CA ILE A 5 53.82 25.20 19.85
C ILE A 5 52.88 24.07 20.26
N LEU A 6 52.87 23.68 21.54
CA LEU A 6 52.00 22.60 22.03
C LEU A 6 50.50 22.93 21.88
N THR A 7 50.10 24.17 22.15
CA THR A 7 48.69 24.59 21.99
C THR A 7 48.27 24.65 20.52
N LEU A 8 49.16 25.07 19.63
CA LEU A 8 48.90 25.11 18.19
C LEU A 8 48.79 23.70 17.59
N THR A 9 49.63 22.76 18.04
CA THR A 9 49.58 21.37 17.61
C THR A 9 48.29 20.69 18.07
N ILE A 10 47.82 20.94 19.30
CA ILE A 10 46.56 20.39 19.81
C ILE A 10 45.36 20.95 19.03
N LEU A 11 45.37 22.25 18.69
CA LEU A 11 44.31 22.90 17.91
C LEU A 11 44.25 22.37 16.46
N LEU A 12 45.40 22.10 15.84
CA LEU A 12 45.47 21.51 14.50
C LEU A 12 44.99 20.06 14.48
N ILE A 13 45.27 19.29 15.54
CA ILE A 13 44.80 17.91 15.68
C ILE A 13 43.28 17.87 15.90
N THR A 14 42.71 18.76 16.72
CA THR A 14 41.25 18.81 16.92
C THR A 14 40.50 19.26 15.67
N ILE A 15 41.01 20.25 14.93
CA ILE A 15 40.42 20.66 13.64
C ILE A 15 40.50 19.52 12.61
N SER A 16 41.61 18.77 12.56
CA SER A 16 41.76 17.62 11.66
C SER A 16 40.79 16.48 12.01
N ILE A 17 40.55 16.21 13.30
CA ILE A 17 39.58 15.21 13.76
C ILE A 17 38.13 15.62 13.43
N ILE A 18 37.80 16.91 13.52
CA ILE A 18 36.47 17.44 13.17
C ILE A 18 36.23 17.40 11.65
N LEU A 19 37.24 17.71 10.84
CA LEU A 19 37.15 17.56 9.37
C LEU A 19 37.07 16.10 8.94
N ILE A 20 37.81 15.19 9.60
CA ILE A 20 37.73 13.76 9.31
C ILE A 20 36.37 13.19 9.74
N SER A 21 35.79 13.62 10.87
CA SER A 21 34.45 13.18 11.27
C SER A 21 33.34 13.76 10.38
N SER A 22 33.49 14.99 9.85
CA SER A 22 32.53 15.53 8.87
C SER A 22 32.66 14.82 7.51
N ILE A 23 33.86 14.49 7.05
CA ILE A 23 34.09 13.76 5.79
C ILE A 23 33.67 12.29 5.89
N ILE A 24 33.79 11.65 7.06
CA ILE A 24 33.29 10.29 7.32
C ILE A 24 31.76 10.29 7.46
N SER A 25 31.16 11.32 8.06
CA SER A 25 29.70 11.51 8.09
C SER A 25 29.12 11.70 6.68
N ASP A 26 29.79 12.48 5.84
CA ASP A 26 29.34 12.80 4.48
C ASP A 26 29.60 11.66 3.48
N LYS A 27 30.66 10.86 3.67
CA LYS A 27 30.88 9.61 2.89
C LYS A 27 30.07 8.42 3.42
N GLY A 28 29.77 8.37 4.72
CA GLY A 28 28.86 7.39 5.32
C GLY A 28 27.42 7.57 4.83
N ASN A 29 26.96 8.82 4.68
CA ASN A 29 25.64 9.11 4.13
C ASN A 29 25.52 8.93 2.61
N LYS A 30 26.62 8.87 1.87
CA LYS A 30 26.61 8.67 0.41
C LYS A 30 26.76 7.20 -0.03
N ILE A 31 27.04 6.29 0.90
CA ILE A 31 27.22 4.84 0.62
C ILE A 31 26.08 4.00 1.24
N ILE A 32 25.18 4.58 2.03
CA ILE A 32 24.01 3.89 2.62
C ILE A 32 22.76 3.95 1.71
N ALA A 33 22.85 4.56 0.52
CA ALA A 33 21.72 4.66 -0.41
C ALA A 33 21.49 3.44 -1.32
N ASP A 34 22.30 2.38 -1.24
CA ASP A 34 22.38 1.36 -2.31
C ASP A 34 22.29 -0.11 -1.87
N SER A 35 21.47 -0.43 -0.84
CA SER A 35 21.01 -1.82 -0.60
C SER A 35 19.50 -2.04 -0.75
N HIS A 36 18.79 -1.09 -1.35
CA HIS A 36 17.40 -1.26 -1.76
C HIS A 36 17.33 -2.01 -3.11
N THR A 37 17.30 -3.34 -3.06
CA THR A 37 17.20 -4.23 -4.23
C THR A 37 15.90 -4.10 -5.04
N SER A 38 15.04 -3.10 -4.79
CA SER A 38 13.94 -2.70 -5.67
C SER A 38 14.18 -1.42 -6.49
N LEU A 39 15.28 -0.68 -6.25
CA LEU A 39 15.51 0.61 -6.90
C LEU A 39 16.39 0.57 -8.15
N LYS A 40 17.00 -0.58 -8.50
CA LYS A 40 17.77 -0.69 -9.75
C LYS A 40 16.91 -0.97 -11.00
N THR A 41 15.65 -1.39 -10.83
CA THR A 41 14.79 -1.74 -11.97
C THR A 41 13.54 -0.88 -12.14
N GLY A 42 13.17 -0.02 -11.18
CA GLY A 42 11.94 0.78 -11.24
C GLY A 42 10.63 -0.03 -11.18
N ILE A 43 10.69 -1.35 -11.43
CA ILE A 43 9.56 -2.28 -11.41
C ILE A 43 9.26 -2.64 -9.96
N VAL A 44 8.05 -2.35 -9.51
CA VAL A 44 7.52 -2.86 -8.23
C VAL A 44 7.36 -4.38 -8.34
N LYS A 45 7.89 -5.12 -7.37
CA LYS A 45 7.78 -6.58 -7.28
C LYS A 45 6.89 -6.98 -6.11
N SER A 46 6.20 -8.11 -6.26
CA SER A 46 5.51 -8.74 -5.13
C SER A 46 6.49 -9.10 -4.01
N VAL A 47 5.97 -9.40 -2.83
CA VAL A 47 6.79 -9.77 -1.67
C VAL A 47 7.57 -11.05 -1.94
N SER A 48 6.93 -12.08 -2.51
CA SER A 48 7.58 -13.36 -2.81
C SER A 48 8.64 -13.23 -3.92
N GLU A 49 8.37 -12.46 -4.99
CA GLU A 49 9.37 -12.17 -6.02
C GLU A 49 10.60 -11.44 -5.45
N THR A 50 10.39 -10.50 -4.52
CA THR A 50 11.48 -9.78 -3.85
C THR A 50 12.35 -10.75 -3.03
N ILE A 51 11.73 -11.64 -2.25
CA ILE A 51 12.46 -12.65 -1.46
C ILE A 51 13.22 -13.62 -2.38
N ASN A 52 12.57 -14.11 -3.44
CA ASN A 52 13.17 -15.04 -4.39
C ASN A 52 14.35 -14.41 -5.15
N GLU A 53 14.27 -13.14 -5.52
CA GLU A 53 15.39 -12.43 -6.12
C GLU A 53 16.60 -12.34 -5.16
N ILE A 54 16.37 -11.99 -3.89
CA ILE A 54 17.42 -11.94 -2.88
C ILE A 54 18.10 -13.32 -2.77
N LYS A 55 17.31 -14.39 -2.71
CA LYS A 55 17.84 -15.78 -2.68
C LYS A 55 18.65 -16.12 -3.93
N ASN A 56 18.14 -15.79 -5.11
CA ASN A 56 18.81 -16.06 -6.39
C ASN A 56 20.12 -15.28 -6.53
N CYS A 57 20.26 -14.15 -5.84
CA CYS A 57 21.50 -13.38 -5.74
C CYS A 57 22.43 -13.84 -4.60
N ASN A 58 22.20 -15.02 -4.00
CA ASN A 58 22.91 -15.53 -2.81
C ASN A 58 22.85 -14.57 -1.61
N GLY A 59 21.77 -13.80 -1.49
CA GLY A 59 21.52 -12.92 -0.36
C GLY A 59 21.42 -13.70 0.94
N TYR A 60 22.19 -13.29 1.95
CA TYR A 60 22.21 -13.93 3.25
C TYR A 60 21.08 -13.39 4.14
N PHE A 61 20.27 -14.29 4.69
CA PHE A 61 19.27 -13.97 5.70
C PHE A 61 19.82 -14.28 7.08
N VAL A 62 19.96 -13.26 7.93
CA VAL A 62 20.50 -13.43 9.29
C VAL A 62 19.48 -14.18 10.16
N PRO A 63 19.83 -15.33 10.75
CA PRO A 63 18.89 -16.05 11.61
C PRO A 63 18.67 -15.31 12.93
N VAL A 64 17.39 -15.10 13.24
CA VAL A 64 16.91 -14.38 14.41
C VAL A 64 15.97 -15.29 15.21
N ASP A 65 16.24 -15.36 16.50
CA ASP A 65 15.45 -16.14 17.45
C ASP A 65 15.27 -15.37 18.76
N ILE A 66 14.19 -14.58 18.78
CA ILE A 66 13.84 -13.66 19.89
C ILE A 66 12.66 -14.17 20.73
N PHE A 67 12.02 -15.28 20.34
CA PHE A 67 10.86 -15.82 21.05
C PHE A 67 11.12 -17.23 21.57
N THR A 68 10.74 -17.45 22.82
CA THR A 68 10.73 -18.77 23.46
C THR A 68 9.30 -19.13 23.84
N ILE A 69 8.97 -20.43 23.87
CA ILE A 69 7.65 -20.87 24.35
C ILE A 69 7.57 -20.61 25.85
N ASP A 70 6.55 -19.89 26.29
CA ASP A 70 6.23 -19.76 27.70
C ASP A 70 5.27 -20.88 28.12
N LYS A 71 5.69 -21.68 29.09
CA LYS A 71 4.96 -22.85 29.57
C LYS A 71 4.10 -22.55 30.80
N ASN A 72 3.90 -21.27 31.15
CA ASN A 72 3.12 -20.89 32.33
C ASN A 72 1.64 -21.33 32.20
N PRO A 73 1.20 -22.33 32.99
CA PRO A 73 -0.15 -22.89 32.85
C PRO A 73 -1.25 -21.93 33.29
N ALA A 74 -0.96 -21.00 34.21
CA ALA A 74 -1.95 -20.03 34.68
C ALA A 74 -2.33 -19.04 33.58
N ILE A 75 -1.33 -18.48 32.89
CA ILE A 75 -1.55 -17.55 31.76
C ILE A 75 -2.26 -18.29 30.62
N LYS A 76 -1.83 -19.52 30.33
CA LYS A 76 -2.43 -20.35 29.29
C LYS A 76 -3.91 -20.64 29.55
N ASN A 77 -4.27 -21.01 30.78
CA ASN A 77 -5.66 -21.26 31.16
C ASN A 77 -6.51 -19.99 30.99
N GLU A 78 -5.95 -18.81 31.27
CA GLU A 78 -6.65 -17.54 31.04
C GLU A 78 -6.91 -17.28 29.55
N ILE A 79 -5.89 -17.46 28.70
CA ILE A 79 -5.99 -17.26 27.25
C ILE A 79 -7.00 -18.22 26.61
N SER A 80 -7.02 -19.47 27.05
CA SER A 80 -7.89 -20.53 26.50
C SER A 80 -9.39 -20.23 26.64
N LYS A 81 -9.79 -19.27 27.48
CA LYS A 81 -11.16 -18.77 27.59
C LYS A 81 -11.61 -17.94 26.39
N TYR A 82 -10.65 -17.39 25.64
CA TYR A 82 -10.90 -16.39 24.59
C TYR A 82 -10.45 -16.88 23.20
N VAL A 83 -9.40 -17.70 23.14
CA VAL A 83 -8.81 -18.19 21.89
C VAL A 83 -8.40 -19.65 22.02
N ASN A 84 -8.82 -20.48 21.08
CA ASN A 84 -8.40 -21.87 20.98
C ASN A 84 -6.98 -21.97 20.39
N ASN A 85 -6.21 -23.00 20.79
CA ASN A 85 -4.91 -23.34 20.20
C ASN A 85 -3.87 -22.20 20.14
N ALA A 86 -4.01 -21.14 20.96
CA ALA A 86 -3.03 -20.07 21.05
C ALA A 86 -1.70 -20.55 21.64
N THR A 87 -0.58 -20.05 21.10
CA THR A 87 0.75 -20.28 21.65
C THR A 87 1.19 -19.08 22.48
N LEU A 88 1.53 -19.32 23.74
CA LEU A 88 2.14 -18.31 24.60
C LEU A 88 3.66 -18.28 24.37
N LEU A 89 4.17 -17.08 24.17
CA LEU A 89 5.58 -16.80 23.90
C LEU A 89 6.13 -15.83 24.92
N LYS A 90 7.44 -15.91 25.16
CA LYS A 90 8.21 -14.92 25.91
C LYS A 90 9.31 -14.35 25.03
N ILE A 91 9.37 -13.02 24.96
CA ILE A 91 10.38 -12.31 24.19
C ILE A 91 11.69 -12.16 24.96
N ASP A 92 12.82 -12.30 24.27
CA ASP A 92 14.16 -11.98 24.76
C ASP A 92 14.48 -10.51 24.46
N GLU A 93 14.35 -9.65 25.47
CA GLU A 93 14.57 -8.20 25.34
C GLU A 93 16.01 -7.83 24.93
N THR A 94 17.00 -8.64 25.33
CA THR A 94 18.41 -8.37 24.98
C THR A 94 18.59 -8.58 23.48
N LYS A 95 18.12 -9.72 22.97
CA LYS A 95 18.18 -10.02 21.53
C LYS A 95 17.31 -9.08 20.70
N LEU A 96 16.15 -8.67 21.21
CA LEU A 96 15.31 -7.67 20.55
C LEU A 96 16.06 -6.34 20.37
N LYS A 97 16.71 -5.85 21.44
CA LYS A 97 17.50 -4.61 21.38
C LYS A 97 18.71 -4.73 20.46
N GLU A 98 19.37 -5.88 20.43
CA GLU A 98 20.46 -6.16 19.50
C GLU A 98 19.98 -6.13 18.05
N LEU A 99 18.86 -6.81 17.75
CA LEU A 99 18.23 -6.83 16.44
C LEU A 99 17.80 -5.42 15.98
N TYR A 100 17.17 -4.66 16.88
CA TYR A 100 16.74 -3.28 16.62
C TYR A 100 17.93 -2.35 16.33
N LYS A 101 19.09 -2.59 16.96
CA LYS A 101 20.31 -1.81 16.67
C LYS A 101 21.00 -2.27 15.39
N ALA A 102 21.03 -3.57 15.12
CA ALA A 102 21.73 -4.14 13.98
C ALA A 102 21.07 -3.78 12.64
N LYS A 103 19.74 -3.62 12.62
CA LYS A 103 18.97 -3.19 11.43
C LYS A 103 19.30 -3.97 10.16
N HIS A 104 19.49 -5.28 10.29
CA HIS A 104 19.80 -6.17 9.18
C HIS A 104 18.82 -5.99 8.01
N ASP A 105 19.33 -6.03 6.77
CA ASP A 105 18.47 -5.90 5.59
C ASP A 105 17.59 -7.14 5.41
N ASN A 106 18.11 -8.34 5.68
CA ASN A 106 17.39 -9.61 5.51
C ASN A 106 17.57 -10.49 6.75
N ILE A 107 16.47 -11.05 7.26
CA ILE A 107 16.47 -11.92 8.44
C ILE A 107 15.61 -13.17 8.22
N THR A 108 15.95 -14.27 8.88
CA THR A 108 14.98 -15.34 9.12
C THR A 108 14.46 -15.26 10.54
N LEU A 109 13.14 -15.35 10.74
CA LEU A 109 12.52 -15.34 12.08
C LEU A 109 11.81 -16.66 12.33
N LYS A 110 12.19 -17.36 13.40
CA LYS A 110 11.56 -18.63 13.80
C LYS A 110 10.43 -18.39 14.79
N LEU A 111 9.24 -18.87 14.46
CA LEU A 111 8.06 -18.90 15.31
C LEU A 111 7.71 -20.34 15.67
N ARG A 112 7.68 -20.64 16.97
CA ARG A 112 7.40 -21.99 17.49
C ARG A 112 5.99 -22.06 18.04
N PHE A 113 5.30 -23.16 17.76
CA PHE A 113 3.99 -23.48 18.30
C PHE A 113 4.09 -24.59 19.34
N GLU A 114 3.18 -24.61 20.32
CA GLU A 114 3.23 -25.57 21.44
C GLU A 114 3.12 -27.05 21.04
N ARG A 115 2.60 -27.36 19.84
CA ARG A 115 2.50 -28.74 19.30
C ARG A 115 3.71 -29.16 18.45
N GLY A 116 4.83 -28.45 18.55
CA GLY A 116 6.08 -28.77 17.83
C GLY A 116 6.14 -28.25 16.39
N LYS A 117 5.04 -27.70 15.85
CA LYS A 117 5.08 -26.97 14.57
C LYS A 117 5.99 -25.76 14.72
N THR A 118 6.85 -25.53 13.73
CA THR A 118 7.68 -24.33 13.63
C THR A 118 7.46 -23.73 12.26
N ILE A 119 7.27 -22.41 12.21
CA ILE A 119 7.23 -21.62 11.00
C ILE A 119 8.49 -20.78 10.97
N GLU A 120 9.21 -20.80 9.86
CA GLU A 120 10.35 -19.92 9.61
C GLU A 120 9.93 -18.88 8.57
N LEU A 121 10.06 -17.61 8.92
CA LEU A 121 9.77 -16.50 8.03
C LEU A 121 11.07 -16.03 7.38
N GLU A 122 11.03 -15.74 6.08
CA GLU A 122 12.10 -15.10 5.33
C GLU A 122 11.70 -13.67 5.03
N LEU A 123 12.42 -12.74 5.63
CA LEU A 123 11.98 -11.35 5.79
C LEU A 123 13.03 -10.41 5.23
N THR A 124 12.58 -9.40 4.48
CA THR A 124 13.42 -8.30 3.98
C THR A 124 12.88 -6.96 4.48
N ARG A 125 13.81 -6.06 4.80
CA ARG A 125 13.51 -4.76 5.39
C ARG A 125 12.84 -3.85 4.35
N VAL A 126 11.77 -3.16 4.75
CA VAL A 126 11.02 -2.24 3.90
C VAL A 126 10.96 -0.85 4.50
N GLN A 127 10.89 0.17 3.63
CA GLN A 127 10.60 1.54 4.02
C GLN A 127 9.09 1.75 4.12
N LEU A 128 8.61 2.14 5.29
CA LEU A 128 7.20 2.41 5.54
C LEU A 128 6.84 3.90 5.38
N PHE A 129 7.69 4.78 5.90
CA PHE A 129 7.47 6.22 5.91
C PHE A 129 8.17 6.94 4.76
N GLU A 130 7.58 8.03 4.27
CA GLU A 130 8.24 8.98 3.38
C GLU A 130 9.42 9.68 4.07
N HIS A 131 10.38 10.18 3.28
CA HIS A 131 11.54 10.91 3.82
C HIS A 131 11.14 12.23 4.52
N ASP A 132 10.05 12.85 4.07
CA ASP A 132 9.45 14.06 4.62
C ASP A 132 8.24 13.77 5.52
N PHE A 133 8.21 12.56 6.14
CA PHE A 133 7.15 12.16 7.04
C PHE A 133 6.92 13.17 8.16
N SER A 134 5.65 13.51 8.44
CA SER A 134 5.29 14.41 9.52
C SER A 134 4.28 13.80 10.49
N LEU A 135 4.56 13.94 11.79
CA LEU A 135 3.66 13.57 12.89
C LEU A 135 3.15 14.83 13.59
N LYS A 136 1.83 14.92 13.77
CA LYS A 136 1.19 16.07 14.41
C LYS A 136 0.15 15.64 15.45
N SER A 137 0.07 16.38 16.55
CA SER A 137 -1.04 16.31 17.50
C SER A 137 -2.00 17.48 17.26
N ILE A 138 -3.30 17.24 17.40
CA ILE A 138 -4.34 18.27 17.38
C ILE A 138 -4.84 18.47 18.81
N SER A 139 -4.69 19.70 19.30
CA SER A 139 -5.14 20.13 20.62
C SER A 139 -6.36 21.05 20.54
N ASN A 140 -6.78 21.63 21.68
CA ASN A 140 -7.88 22.59 21.74
C ASN A 140 -7.74 23.70 20.70
N GLU A 141 -8.89 24.19 20.20
CA GLU A 141 -8.96 25.18 19.11
C GLU A 141 -8.30 24.71 17.80
N ARG A 142 -8.09 23.40 17.64
CA ARG A 142 -7.46 22.77 16.46
C ARG A 142 -6.04 23.24 16.19
N LYS A 143 -5.32 23.62 17.25
CA LYS A 143 -3.90 23.93 17.14
C LYS A 143 -3.13 22.65 16.88
N MET A 144 -2.47 22.59 15.72
CA MET A 144 -1.56 21.52 15.35
C MET A 144 -0.17 21.76 15.92
N LYS A 145 0.39 20.73 16.56
CA LYS A 145 1.76 20.72 17.09
C LYS A 145 2.53 19.57 16.46
N SER A 146 3.71 19.85 15.93
CA SER A 146 4.61 18.80 15.46
C SER A 146 5.13 17.97 16.63
N GLU A 147 5.16 16.65 16.45
CA GLU A 147 5.70 15.72 17.44
C GLU A 147 6.90 14.97 16.86
N GLU A 148 7.83 14.58 17.73
CA GLU A 148 8.94 13.71 17.35
C GLU A 148 8.54 12.25 17.48
N TYR A 149 9.04 11.42 16.55
CA TYR A 149 8.82 9.99 16.58
C TYR A 149 10.06 9.27 16.05
N ILE A 150 10.41 8.16 16.71
CA ILE A 150 11.50 7.29 16.30
C ILE A 150 10.88 6.03 15.70
N PRO A 151 10.93 5.84 14.37
CA PRO A 151 10.33 4.68 13.73
C PRO A 151 10.88 3.33 14.19
N GLY A 152 10.00 2.32 14.12
CA GLY A 152 10.38 0.92 14.12
C GLY A 152 11.18 0.50 12.88
N ILE A 153 11.53 -0.78 12.83
CA ILE A 153 12.06 -1.45 11.65
C ILE A 153 10.97 -2.37 11.12
N TYR A 154 10.68 -2.26 9.83
CA TYR A 154 9.59 -2.97 9.19
C TYR A 154 10.15 -4.01 8.23
N TYR A 155 9.61 -5.21 8.29
CA TYR A 155 9.96 -6.30 7.39
C TYR A 155 8.72 -6.85 6.72
N ASN A 156 8.85 -7.16 5.44
CA ASN A 156 7.89 -7.94 4.67
C ASN A 156 8.56 -9.23 4.19
N GLY A 157 7.79 -10.28 4.00
CA GLY A 157 8.33 -11.54 3.53
C GLY A 157 7.31 -12.65 3.42
N ILE A 158 7.81 -13.88 3.42
CA ILE A 158 7.02 -15.09 3.25
C ILE A 158 7.42 -16.13 4.31
N ILE A 159 6.57 -17.11 4.52
CA ILE A 159 6.95 -18.37 5.15
C ILE A 159 7.89 -19.10 4.19
N ASN A 160 9.01 -19.60 4.71
CA ASN A 160 9.99 -20.35 3.94
C ASN A 160 9.31 -21.53 3.21
N GLY A 161 9.41 -21.53 1.88
CA GLY A 161 8.82 -22.55 1.01
C GLY A 161 7.35 -22.33 0.63
N ASP A 162 6.71 -21.24 1.07
CA ASP A 162 5.32 -20.91 0.72
C ASP A 162 5.24 -19.50 0.09
N GLU A 163 5.36 -19.44 -1.23
CA GLU A 163 5.34 -18.19 -2.01
C GLU A 163 3.99 -17.46 -1.99
N LYS A 164 2.92 -18.13 -1.56
CA LYS A 164 1.58 -17.53 -1.45
C LYS A 164 1.33 -16.91 -0.08
N SER A 165 2.17 -17.24 0.89
CA SER A 165 2.07 -16.64 2.21
C SER A 165 2.48 -15.17 2.20
N VAL A 166 2.00 -14.43 3.19
CA VAL A 166 2.36 -13.04 3.43
C VAL A 166 2.76 -12.92 4.89
N ALA A 167 3.94 -12.37 5.15
CA ALA A 167 4.41 -12.06 6.49
C ALA A 167 4.82 -10.60 6.57
N ALA A 168 4.37 -9.92 7.62
CA ALA A 168 4.77 -8.55 7.93
C ALA A 168 5.13 -8.48 9.42
N ILE A 169 6.37 -8.14 9.72
CA ILE A 169 6.92 -8.06 11.09
C ILE A 169 7.46 -6.67 11.32
N SER A 170 6.93 -6.00 12.33
CA SER A 170 7.29 -4.64 12.75
C SER A 170 8.00 -4.73 14.10
N ILE A 171 9.24 -4.26 14.15
CA ILE A 171 10.14 -4.38 15.31
C ILE A 171 10.41 -2.99 15.87
N PHE A 172 9.95 -2.75 17.10
CA PHE A 172 10.20 -1.54 17.87
C PHE A 172 11.25 -1.81 18.96
N GLN A 173 11.54 -0.80 19.79
CA GLN A 173 12.55 -0.93 20.85
C GLN A 173 12.17 -1.95 21.93
N ASP A 174 10.88 -2.07 22.22
CA ASP A 174 10.32 -2.90 23.30
C ASP A 174 9.11 -3.74 22.85
N GLU A 175 8.74 -3.69 21.58
CA GLU A 175 7.56 -4.35 21.04
C GLU A 175 7.84 -4.99 19.67
N VAL A 176 7.16 -6.11 19.40
CA VAL A 176 7.06 -6.71 18.07
C VAL A 176 5.59 -6.86 17.71
N ILE A 177 5.21 -6.39 16.52
CA ILE A 177 3.88 -6.57 15.94
C ILE A 177 4.04 -7.42 14.69
N GLY A 178 3.25 -8.48 14.55
CA GLY A 178 3.35 -9.38 13.40
C GLY A 178 2.01 -9.88 12.90
N ILE A 179 1.88 -9.93 11.58
CA ILE A 179 0.80 -10.62 10.87
C ILE A 179 1.44 -11.61 9.90
N ILE A 180 1.01 -12.86 9.96
CA ILE A 180 1.44 -13.91 9.05
C ILE A 180 0.18 -14.56 8.49
N SER A 181 0.07 -14.71 7.18
CA SER A 181 -1.09 -15.34 6.55
C SER A 181 -0.63 -16.36 5.52
N ASN A 182 -1.29 -17.51 5.49
CA ASN A 182 -1.08 -18.54 4.49
C ASN A 182 -2.37 -19.35 4.27
N SER A 183 -2.28 -20.48 3.58
CA SER A 183 -3.44 -21.35 3.34
C SER A 183 -4.17 -21.85 4.60
N GLU A 184 -3.55 -21.81 5.79
CA GLU A 184 -4.17 -22.21 7.07
C GLU A 184 -4.92 -21.06 7.78
N GLY A 185 -4.78 -19.81 7.32
CA GLY A 185 -5.46 -18.64 7.90
C GLY A 185 -4.49 -17.53 8.29
N ASN A 186 -4.97 -16.59 9.13
CA ASN A 186 -4.17 -15.44 9.56
C ASN A 186 -3.73 -15.61 11.01
N TYR A 187 -2.43 -15.51 11.23
CA TYR A 187 -1.79 -15.55 12.53
C TYR A 187 -1.45 -14.15 13.01
N ASN A 188 -1.90 -13.82 14.22
CA ASN A 188 -1.56 -12.59 14.93
C ASN A 188 -0.42 -12.88 15.90
N LEU A 189 0.64 -12.07 15.84
CA LEU A 189 1.74 -12.05 16.80
C LEU A 189 1.79 -10.68 17.45
N GLY A 190 1.71 -10.63 18.78
CA GLY A 190 1.89 -9.39 19.51
C GLY A 190 1.92 -9.59 21.01
N GLN A 191 2.09 -8.48 21.73
CA GLN A 191 2.15 -8.48 23.18
C GLN A 191 0.81 -8.94 23.77
N ASN A 192 0.89 -9.82 24.77
CA ASN A 192 -0.25 -10.22 25.58
C ASN A 192 -0.44 -9.20 26.71
N LYS A 193 -1.45 -8.33 26.57
CA LYS A 193 -1.77 -7.27 27.54
C LYS A 193 -2.73 -7.72 28.64
N THR A 194 -3.19 -8.98 28.63
CA THR A 194 -4.03 -9.56 29.70
C THR A 194 -3.25 -9.70 31.02
N ILE A 195 -1.92 -9.68 30.95
CA ILE A 195 -1.03 -9.70 32.12
C ILE A 195 -0.07 -8.51 32.09
N THR A 196 0.44 -8.13 33.26
CA THR A 196 1.34 -6.98 33.40
C THR A 196 2.78 -7.24 32.93
N ASP A 197 3.13 -8.48 32.56
CA ASP A 197 4.46 -8.81 32.03
C ASP A 197 4.56 -8.38 30.56
N LYS A 198 5.27 -7.28 30.31
CA LYS A 198 5.56 -6.78 28.96
C LYS A 198 6.30 -7.77 28.07
N LYS A 199 6.91 -8.82 28.64
CA LYS A 199 7.62 -9.86 27.89
C LYS A 199 6.70 -10.95 27.36
N SER A 200 5.44 -10.95 27.79
CA SER A 200 4.43 -11.93 27.39
C SER A 200 3.90 -11.63 26.00
N TYR A 201 3.93 -12.63 25.15
CA TYR A 201 3.49 -12.55 23.76
C TYR A 201 2.52 -13.69 23.47
N ILE A 202 1.63 -13.45 22.51
CA ILE A 202 0.69 -14.45 22.03
C ILE A 202 0.84 -14.59 20.52
N LEU A 203 0.81 -15.83 20.05
CA LEU A 203 0.75 -16.20 18.64
C LEU A 203 -0.46 -17.10 18.43
N TYR A 204 -1.41 -16.68 17.61
CA TYR A 204 -2.65 -17.43 17.42
C TYR A 204 -3.28 -17.16 16.05
N ASN A 205 -4.07 -18.11 15.54
CA ASN A 205 -4.84 -17.95 14.31
C ASN A 205 -6.19 -17.27 14.61
N ASP A 206 -6.57 -16.25 13.86
CA ASP A 206 -7.78 -15.47 14.11
C ASP A 206 -9.09 -16.28 13.96
N SER A 207 -9.07 -17.33 13.16
CA SER A 207 -10.19 -18.30 13.07
C SER A 207 -10.46 -19.06 14.37
N GLU A 208 -9.50 -19.05 15.31
CA GLU A 208 -9.59 -19.74 16.60
C GLU A 208 -10.05 -18.82 17.74
N ILE A 209 -10.29 -17.52 17.47
CA ILE A 209 -10.90 -16.62 18.46
C ILE A 209 -12.35 -17.08 18.69
N LEU A 210 -12.76 -17.19 19.96
CA LEU A 210 -14.10 -17.62 20.36
C LEU A 210 -15.18 -16.53 20.21
N LEU A 211 -14.81 -15.35 19.73
CA LEU A 211 -15.73 -14.26 19.40
C LEU A 211 -16.44 -14.54 18.07
N GLN A 212 -17.72 -14.19 18.02
CA GLN A 212 -18.36 -13.87 16.76
C GLN A 212 -18.09 -12.40 16.43
N ASN A 213 -17.65 -12.13 15.20
CA ASN A 213 -17.59 -10.77 14.70
C ASN A 213 -19.03 -10.25 14.59
N ASN A 214 -19.43 -9.41 15.53
CA ASN A 214 -20.79 -8.85 15.59
C ASN A 214 -20.98 -7.69 14.60
N PHE A 215 -20.07 -7.48 13.64
CA PHE A 215 -20.27 -6.54 12.55
C PHE A 215 -21.62 -6.81 11.86
N ILE A 216 -22.43 -5.77 11.74
CA ILE A 216 -23.69 -5.81 11.02
C ILE A 216 -23.50 -4.86 9.84
N CYS A 217 -23.53 -5.39 8.62
CA CYS A 217 -23.57 -4.55 7.43
C CYS A 217 -24.78 -3.60 7.55
N PRO A 218 -24.57 -2.27 7.57
CA PRO A 218 -25.67 -1.33 7.51
C PRO A 218 -26.46 -1.58 6.22
N SER A 219 -27.78 -1.54 6.29
CA SER A 219 -28.63 -1.90 5.16
C SER A 219 -28.48 -0.92 3.99
N GLY A 220 -27.95 -1.41 2.86
CA GLY A 220 -28.50 -1.16 1.52
C GLY A 220 -28.45 0.26 0.96
N ASP A 221 -27.50 1.10 1.34
CA ASP A 221 -27.22 2.28 0.51
C ASP A 221 -26.71 1.78 -0.86
N ALA A 222 -27.40 2.17 -1.94
CA ALA A 222 -27.00 1.79 -3.29
C ALA A 222 -25.54 2.20 -3.51
N MET A 223 -24.67 1.23 -3.76
CA MET A 223 -23.23 1.40 -3.95
C MET A 223 -22.89 2.48 -5.00
N ASP A 224 -23.82 2.74 -5.92
CA ASP A 224 -23.83 3.85 -6.88
C ASP A 224 -23.65 5.23 -6.24
N LYS A 225 -24.12 5.44 -5.00
CA LYS A 225 -23.99 6.70 -4.26
C LYS A 225 -22.51 7.02 -3.94
N PHE A 226 -21.71 5.99 -3.69
CA PHE A 226 -20.31 6.10 -3.29
C PHE A 226 -19.34 6.06 -4.47
N TYR A 227 -19.75 5.49 -5.60
CA TYR A 227 -18.92 5.37 -6.79
C TYR A 227 -18.80 6.69 -7.55
N LYS A 228 -17.57 7.18 -7.72
CA LYS A 228 -17.28 8.47 -8.40
C LYS A 228 -16.67 8.32 -9.79
N GLY A 229 -17.01 7.23 -10.50
CA GLY A 229 -16.69 7.03 -11.91
C GLY A 229 -17.90 7.14 -12.84
N ASN A 230 -17.66 7.39 -14.13
CA ASN A 230 -18.71 7.31 -15.14
C ASN A 230 -19.31 5.89 -15.18
N GLN A 231 -20.64 5.82 -15.21
CA GLN A 231 -21.54 4.67 -14.90
C GLN A 231 -21.42 3.42 -15.80
N ASN A 232 -20.28 3.11 -16.42
CA ASN A 232 -20.14 1.88 -17.23
C ASN A 232 -19.01 0.98 -16.72
N PRO A 233 -19.32 0.01 -15.85
CA PRO A 233 -18.32 -0.87 -15.27
C PRO A 233 -17.98 -2.13 -16.05
N SER A 234 -18.85 -2.54 -16.97
CA SER A 234 -18.76 -3.85 -17.61
C SER A 234 -17.69 -3.95 -18.70
N SER A 235 -17.08 -2.84 -19.14
CA SER A 235 -16.19 -2.82 -20.31
C SER A 235 -14.68 -2.87 -20.01
N GLU A 236 -14.25 -2.77 -18.75
CA GLU A 236 -12.83 -2.49 -18.44
C GLU A 236 -12.07 -3.59 -17.68
N HIS A 237 -12.68 -4.74 -17.39
CA HIS A 237 -11.99 -5.84 -16.72
C HIS A 237 -11.16 -6.66 -17.73
N ARG A 238 -9.90 -6.27 -17.93
CA ARG A 238 -8.85 -7.10 -18.53
C ARG A 238 -7.79 -7.38 -17.48
N GLU A 239 -7.14 -8.55 -17.54
CA GLU A 239 -5.97 -8.85 -16.69
C GLU A 239 -4.95 -7.71 -16.80
N HIS A 240 -4.72 -7.00 -15.70
CA HIS A 240 -3.68 -5.99 -15.60
C HIS A 240 -2.45 -6.63 -14.96
N LYS A 241 -1.42 -6.89 -15.79
CA LYS A 241 -0.09 -7.26 -15.27
C LYS A 241 0.50 -6.02 -14.59
N GLY A 242 0.72 -6.11 -13.28
CA GLY A 242 1.35 -5.04 -12.49
C GLY A 242 2.83 -4.84 -12.85
N GLY A 243 3.39 -3.69 -12.47
CA GLY A 243 4.81 -3.37 -12.64
C GLY A 243 5.14 -2.30 -13.69
N ASP A 244 4.35 -1.22 -13.80
CA ASP A 244 4.79 -0.06 -14.57
C ASP A 244 5.89 0.71 -13.80
N ASN A 245 6.96 1.10 -14.51
CA ASN A 245 8.12 1.80 -13.96
C ASN A 245 7.87 3.29 -13.68
N SER A 246 6.72 3.81 -14.10
CA SER A 246 6.38 5.24 -14.01
C SER A 246 5.60 5.65 -12.77
N THR A 247 5.01 4.73 -12.01
CA THR A 247 4.05 5.09 -10.96
C THR A 247 4.71 5.19 -9.57
N LEU A 248 4.48 6.32 -8.89
CA LEU A 248 4.94 6.60 -7.53
C LEU A 248 4.13 5.82 -6.48
N PRO A 249 4.68 5.64 -5.27
CA PRO A 249 3.93 5.10 -4.14
C PRO A 249 2.68 5.92 -3.82
N VAL A 250 1.59 5.23 -3.47
CA VAL A 250 0.41 5.87 -2.87
C VAL A 250 0.80 6.34 -1.47
N LYS A 251 0.80 7.65 -1.25
CA LYS A 251 1.09 8.28 0.04
C LYS A 251 -0.16 8.34 0.91
N MET A 252 -0.12 7.67 2.05
CA MET A 252 -1.22 7.64 3.02
C MET A 252 -1.04 8.72 4.07
N TYR A 253 -2.09 9.53 4.23
CA TYR A 253 -2.33 10.33 5.41
C TYR A 253 -3.27 9.58 6.36
N PHE A 254 -2.89 9.45 7.63
CA PHE A 254 -3.75 8.89 8.66
C PHE A 254 -4.15 9.97 9.68
N GLU A 255 -5.44 10.02 10.00
CA GLU A 255 -5.95 10.74 11.16
C GLU A 255 -6.41 9.72 12.20
N CYS A 256 -5.96 9.84 13.45
CA CYS A 256 -6.37 8.98 14.56
C CYS A 256 -7.26 9.79 15.50
N ASP A 257 -8.42 9.23 15.84
CA ASP A 257 -9.36 9.86 16.78
C ASP A 257 -8.79 9.94 18.21
N TYR A 258 -9.54 10.63 19.09
CA TYR A 258 -9.11 10.80 20.47
C TYR A 258 -9.11 9.47 21.24
N GLN A 259 -10.08 8.58 20.97
CA GLN A 259 -10.15 7.30 21.65
C GLN A 259 -8.90 6.44 21.40
N MET A 260 -8.37 6.43 20.18
CA MET A 260 -7.13 5.71 19.88
C MET A 260 -5.95 6.21 20.72
N TYR A 261 -5.87 7.52 20.96
CA TYR A 261 -4.85 8.09 21.85
C TYR A 261 -5.06 7.67 23.32
N GLN A 262 -6.32 7.57 23.76
CA GLN A 262 -6.66 7.05 25.10
C GLN A 262 -6.30 5.56 25.24
N ASP A 263 -6.62 4.74 24.24
CA ASP A 263 -6.33 3.30 24.21
C ASP A 263 -4.83 3.01 24.17
N ALA A 264 -4.06 3.90 23.53
CA ALA A 264 -2.60 3.90 23.58
C ALA A 264 -2.02 4.37 24.93
N GLY A 265 -2.88 4.68 25.92
CA GLY A 265 -2.47 5.15 27.25
C GLY A 265 -1.93 6.57 27.24
N TYR A 266 -2.46 7.44 26.38
CA TYR A 266 -1.98 8.82 26.16
C TYR A 266 -0.50 8.87 25.78
N ASN A 267 -0.04 7.87 25.02
CA ASN A 267 1.34 7.77 24.57
C ASN A 267 1.44 7.79 23.05
N THR A 268 2.07 8.85 22.53
CA THR A 268 2.26 9.07 21.09
C THR A 268 3.03 7.92 20.42
N THR A 269 4.12 7.45 21.03
CA THR A 269 4.92 6.35 20.46
C THR A 269 4.10 5.07 20.37
N THR A 270 3.35 4.72 21.42
CA THR A 270 2.48 3.53 21.44
C THR A 270 1.39 3.61 20.36
N LEU A 271 0.77 4.79 20.18
CA LEU A 271 -0.23 5.01 19.14
C LEU A 271 0.37 4.84 17.74
N VAL A 272 1.50 5.50 17.46
CA VAL A 272 2.13 5.46 16.15
C VAL A 272 2.75 4.09 15.85
N ASN A 273 3.27 3.38 16.86
CA ASN A 273 3.72 1.99 16.72
C ASN A 273 2.56 1.07 16.33
N PHE A 274 1.39 1.24 16.93
CA PHE A 274 0.20 0.48 16.55
C PHE A 274 -0.18 0.74 15.09
N VAL A 275 -0.32 2.02 14.69
CA VAL A 275 -0.71 2.42 13.33
C VAL A 275 0.29 1.91 12.29
N SER A 276 1.58 2.19 12.49
CA SER A 276 2.64 1.73 11.58
C SER A 276 2.81 0.20 11.58
N GLY A 277 2.57 -0.43 12.73
CA GLY A 277 2.68 -1.88 12.92
C GLY A 277 1.73 -2.66 12.03
N PHE A 278 0.43 -2.34 12.07
CA PHE A 278 -0.55 -3.00 11.21
C PHE A 278 -0.44 -2.53 9.75
N PHE A 279 -0.12 -1.25 9.52
CA PHE A 279 -0.02 -0.72 8.16
C PHE A 279 1.12 -1.35 7.36
N ASN A 280 2.17 -1.86 8.03
CA ASN A 280 3.19 -2.68 7.37
C ASN A 280 2.59 -3.93 6.68
N ALA A 281 1.59 -4.58 7.29
CA ALA A 281 0.89 -5.71 6.67
C ALA A 281 -0.02 -5.26 5.52
N VAL A 282 -0.73 -4.13 5.68
CA VAL A 282 -1.53 -3.52 4.60
C VAL A 282 -0.63 -3.24 3.38
N LYS A 283 0.55 -2.64 3.61
CA LYS A 283 1.57 -2.40 2.58
C LYS A 283 2.03 -3.70 1.91
N ALA A 284 2.28 -4.76 2.68
CA ALA A 284 2.70 -6.06 2.12
C ALA A 284 1.63 -6.66 1.18
N ILE A 285 0.36 -6.55 1.55
CA ILE A 285 -0.76 -7.02 0.73
C ILE A 285 -0.85 -6.22 -0.58
N TYR A 286 -0.81 -4.89 -0.51
CA TYR A 286 -0.82 -4.06 -1.72
C TYR A 286 0.44 -4.20 -2.58
N GLN A 287 1.59 -4.52 -1.97
CA GLN A 287 2.80 -4.84 -2.72
C GLN A 287 2.61 -6.11 -3.57
N ASN A 288 1.84 -7.10 -3.11
CA ASN A 288 1.47 -8.27 -3.91
C ASN A 288 0.48 -7.94 -5.04
N GLU A 289 -0.16 -6.78 -4.97
CA GLU A 289 -0.94 -6.18 -6.05
C GLU A 289 -0.07 -5.26 -6.93
N PHE A 290 1.24 -5.20 -6.70
CA PHE A 290 2.19 -4.29 -7.36
C PHE A 290 1.90 -2.80 -7.14
N ILE A 291 1.22 -2.46 -6.04
CA ILE A 291 0.88 -1.10 -5.67
C ILE A 291 1.73 -0.72 -4.45
N PRO A 292 2.81 0.07 -4.62
CA PRO A 292 3.62 0.51 -3.50
C PRO A 292 2.87 1.55 -2.67
N PHE A 293 2.90 1.38 -1.34
CA PHE A 293 2.33 2.32 -0.38
C PHE A 293 3.40 2.88 0.55
N THR A 294 3.23 4.12 0.98
CA THR A 294 4.04 4.76 2.04
C THR A 294 3.15 5.60 2.94
N VAL A 295 3.64 5.93 4.13
CA VAL A 295 2.99 6.85 5.06
C VAL A 295 3.66 8.22 4.96
N SER A 296 2.91 9.23 4.52
CA SER A 296 3.39 10.61 4.41
C SER A 296 3.16 11.40 5.69
N SER A 297 2.04 11.18 6.38
CA SER A 297 1.78 11.87 7.64
C SER A 297 0.78 11.12 8.51
N ILE A 298 0.98 11.24 9.82
CA ILE A 298 0.03 10.80 10.84
C ILE A 298 -0.36 12.03 11.66
N THR A 299 -1.64 12.21 11.89
CA THR A 299 -2.19 13.19 12.81
C THR A 299 -3.05 12.49 13.83
N TYR A 300 -3.04 12.93 15.09
CA TYR A 300 -3.93 12.38 16.10
C TYR A 300 -4.54 13.47 16.98
N TRP A 301 -5.75 13.24 17.43
CA TRP A 301 -6.43 14.12 18.38
C TRP A 301 -5.95 13.85 19.80
N SER A 302 -5.43 14.87 20.48
CA SER A 302 -5.04 14.81 21.91
C SER A 302 -6.15 15.28 22.85
N VAL A 303 -7.27 15.69 22.28
CA VAL A 303 -8.50 16.16 22.93
C VAL A 303 -9.69 15.59 22.17
N VAL A 304 -10.89 15.64 22.73
CA VAL A 304 -12.10 15.10 22.07
C VAL A 304 -12.23 15.62 20.64
N ASP A 305 -12.29 14.68 19.69
CA ASP A 305 -12.34 14.96 18.26
C ASP A 305 -13.76 15.33 17.78
N PRO A 306 -13.90 15.84 16.55
CA PRO A 306 -15.19 16.26 15.99
C PRO A 306 -16.15 15.11 15.66
N TYR A 307 -15.69 13.85 15.73
CA TYR A 307 -16.43 12.67 15.33
C TYR A 307 -17.07 11.95 16.52
N ALA A 308 -16.55 12.12 17.74
CA ALA A 308 -16.91 11.39 18.96
C ALA A 308 -18.42 11.18 19.25
N ASN A 309 -19.31 12.08 18.79
CA ASN A 309 -20.76 11.97 19.01
C ASN A 309 -21.54 11.43 17.80
N LEU A 310 -20.86 11.04 16.72
CA LEU A 310 -21.46 10.45 15.54
C LEU A 310 -21.55 8.94 15.70
N ASN A 311 -22.68 8.37 15.27
CA ASN A 311 -22.98 6.95 15.40
C ASN A 311 -23.23 6.26 14.05
N ASP A 312 -22.93 6.93 12.95
CA ASP A 312 -23.11 6.45 11.60
C ASP A 312 -21.82 6.65 10.79
N SER A 313 -21.35 5.60 10.13
CA SER A 313 -20.08 5.63 9.38
C SER A 313 -20.11 6.65 8.24
N TYR A 314 -21.26 6.84 7.59
CA TYR A 314 -21.40 7.82 6.51
C TYR A 314 -21.32 9.26 7.02
N ASP A 315 -21.99 9.57 8.13
CA ASP A 315 -21.87 10.89 8.77
C ASP A 315 -20.42 11.18 9.22
N ILE A 316 -19.72 10.16 9.73
CA ILE A 316 -18.30 10.26 10.09
C ILE A 316 -17.44 10.54 8.85
N LEU A 317 -17.64 9.82 7.75
CA LEU A 317 -16.90 10.01 6.50
C LEU A 317 -17.14 11.41 5.90
N LEU A 318 -18.39 11.87 5.88
CA LEU A 318 -18.75 13.22 5.44
C LEU A 318 -18.09 14.28 6.31
N ARG A 319 -18.11 14.09 7.63
CA ARG A 319 -17.47 15.01 8.57
C ARG A 319 -15.96 15.05 8.33
N PHE A 320 -15.30 13.90 8.29
CA PHE A 320 -13.87 13.78 8.05
C PHE A 320 -13.43 14.44 6.74
N GLY A 321 -14.16 14.16 5.65
CA GLY A 321 -13.91 14.78 4.35
C GLY A 321 -14.12 16.30 4.37
N GLY A 322 -15.17 16.79 5.03
CA GLY A 322 -15.45 18.23 5.15
C GLY A 322 -14.43 19.00 6.01
N GLU A 323 -13.85 18.35 7.01
CA GLU A 323 -12.82 18.91 7.89
C GLU A 323 -11.44 18.96 7.21
N ASN A 324 -11.08 17.91 6.45
CA ASN A 324 -9.77 17.81 5.81
C ASN A 324 -9.74 18.41 4.40
N LYS A 325 -10.79 18.23 3.59
CA LYS A 325 -10.83 18.63 2.18
C LYS A 325 -9.56 18.15 1.45
N ASP A 326 -8.87 19.03 0.75
CA ASP A 326 -7.56 18.77 0.12
C ASP A 326 -6.36 19.17 1.00
N LEU A 327 -6.57 19.54 2.27
CA LEU A 327 -5.56 20.14 3.17
C LEU A 327 -4.77 19.09 3.97
N PHE A 328 -4.31 18.02 3.32
CA PHE A 328 -3.48 16.99 3.93
C PHE A 328 -2.33 16.57 3.01
N GLN A 329 -1.25 16.04 3.59
CA GLN A 329 -0.07 15.59 2.85
C GLN A 329 -0.25 14.12 2.46
N GLY A 330 -0.74 13.85 1.26
CA GLY A 330 -0.92 12.47 0.76
C GLY A 330 -1.80 12.36 -0.47
N ASN A 331 -1.90 11.16 -1.03
CA ASN A 331 -2.78 10.82 -2.14
C ASN A 331 -4.13 10.23 -1.68
N LEU A 332 -4.20 9.75 -0.45
CA LEU A 332 -5.40 9.27 0.24
C LEU A 332 -5.33 9.69 1.71
N ALA A 333 -6.48 10.02 2.29
CA ALA A 333 -6.65 10.33 3.70
C ALA A 333 -7.54 9.30 4.37
N HIS A 334 -7.15 8.78 5.52
CA HIS A 334 -7.88 7.72 6.20
C HIS A 334 -8.06 8.02 7.68
N LEU A 335 -9.30 8.07 8.14
CA LEU A 335 -9.62 8.20 9.55
C LEU A 335 -9.65 6.82 10.21
N LEU A 336 -8.92 6.67 11.30
CA LEU A 336 -8.89 5.49 12.15
C LEU A 336 -9.56 5.84 13.48
N SER A 337 -10.41 4.94 13.98
CA SER A 337 -11.07 5.09 15.26
C SER A 337 -11.15 3.76 16.00
N THR A 338 -11.11 3.83 17.33
CA THR A 338 -11.47 2.72 18.23
C THR A 338 -12.65 3.06 19.15
N GLY A 339 -13.19 4.28 19.05
CA GLY A 339 -14.19 4.84 19.97
C GLY A 339 -15.65 4.65 19.58
N HIS A 340 -15.92 4.16 18.37
CA HIS A 340 -17.30 3.96 17.92
C HIS A 340 -17.75 2.51 18.05
N ASN A 341 -19.06 2.28 17.96
CA ASN A 341 -19.64 0.93 18.01
C ASN A 341 -18.97 0.01 16.98
N GLN A 342 -18.41 -1.12 17.44
CA GLN A 342 -17.72 -2.13 16.63
C GLN A 342 -18.55 -2.63 15.43
N GLN A 343 -19.88 -2.42 15.46
CA GLN A 343 -20.79 -2.73 14.34
C GLN A 343 -20.62 -1.82 13.12
N LEU A 344 -19.93 -0.68 13.25
CA LEU A 344 -19.81 0.32 12.17
C LEU A 344 -18.88 -0.07 11.03
N GLY A 345 -17.94 -1.00 11.27
CA GLY A 345 -16.96 -1.45 10.28
C GLY A 345 -16.18 -0.29 9.65
N GLY A 346 -16.05 -0.29 8.33
CA GLY A 346 -15.46 0.80 7.57
C GLY A 346 -16.41 1.36 6.52
N ILE A 347 -16.04 2.52 5.97
CA ILE A 347 -16.69 3.08 4.79
C ILE A 347 -15.68 3.93 4.02
N ALA A 348 -15.79 3.93 2.70
CA ALA A 348 -14.93 4.70 1.83
C ALA A 348 -15.67 5.15 0.57
N TRP A 349 -15.24 6.29 0.02
CA TRP A 349 -15.64 6.65 -1.33
C TRP A 349 -14.97 5.71 -2.34
N ILE A 350 -15.69 5.37 -3.42
CA ILE A 350 -15.21 4.37 -4.38
C ILE A 350 -14.64 5.06 -5.63
N ARG A 351 -13.43 4.64 -6.03
CA ARG A 351 -12.69 5.16 -7.20
C ARG A 351 -12.38 6.65 -7.07
N VAL A 352 -11.71 7.01 -5.98
CA VAL A 352 -11.41 8.40 -5.61
C VAL A 352 -9.92 8.70 -5.49
N LEU A 353 -9.04 7.72 -5.74
CA LEU A 353 -7.60 7.98 -5.78
C LEU A 353 -7.29 9.18 -6.69
N CYS A 354 -6.54 10.15 -6.16
CA CYS A 354 -6.21 11.42 -6.82
C CYS A 354 -7.37 12.38 -7.12
N GLN A 355 -8.61 12.12 -6.68
CA GLN A 355 -9.71 13.06 -6.86
C GLN A 355 -9.66 14.19 -5.84
N GLU A 356 -9.93 15.42 -6.28
CA GLU A 356 -10.09 16.59 -5.41
C GLU A 356 -11.38 16.52 -4.58
N PHE A 357 -11.43 17.31 -3.51
CA PHE A 357 -12.63 17.40 -2.67
C PHE A 357 -13.81 18.01 -3.44
N ASN A 358 -14.95 17.33 -3.42
CA ASN A 358 -16.20 17.84 -3.98
C ASN A 358 -17.06 18.48 -2.88
N ASN A 359 -17.20 19.81 -2.94
CA ASN A 359 -18.01 20.55 -1.97
C ASN A 359 -19.53 20.24 -2.03
N TYR A 360 -20.03 19.64 -3.12
CA TYR A 360 -21.46 19.36 -3.28
C TYR A 360 -21.94 18.19 -2.41
N ASP A 361 -21.17 17.10 -2.39
CA ASP A 361 -21.51 15.86 -1.69
C ASP A 361 -20.46 15.44 -0.65
N SER A 362 -19.46 16.29 -0.41
CA SER A 362 -18.29 16.02 0.44
C SER A 362 -17.51 14.75 0.05
N SER A 363 -17.62 14.33 -1.21
CA SER A 363 -16.83 13.23 -1.73
C SER A 363 -15.38 13.62 -1.99
N GLY A 364 -14.49 12.65 -1.92
CA GLY A 364 -13.07 12.84 -2.16
C GLY A 364 -12.28 11.61 -1.77
N ARG A 365 -10.96 11.76 -1.76
CA ARG A 365 -9.97 10.71 -1.48
C ARG A 365 -9.91 10.31 0.01
N PHE A 366 -11.04 9.92 0.58
CA PHE A 366 -11.20 9.59 2.00
C PHE A 366 -11.73 8.17 2.23
N GLY A 367 -11.25 7.58 3.32
CA GLY A 367 -11.81 6.38 3.94
C GLY A 367 -11.88 6.52 5.46
N PHE A 368 -12.72 5.70 6.07
CA PHE A 368 -12.88 5.57 7.52
C PHE A 368 -12.87 4.09 7.89
N SER A 369 -12.14 3.74 8.94
CA SER A 369 -12.20 2.39 9.50
C SER A 369 -12.35 2.45 11.02
N ASN A 370 -13.45 1.88 11.51
CA ASN A 370 -13.58 1.55 12.91
C ASN A 370 -12.84 0.24 13.18
N ILE A 371 -11.77 0.33 13.95
CA ILE A 371 -10.84 -0.75 14.22
C ILE A 371 -10.87 -1.11 15.71
N THR A 372 -10.11 -2.13 16.07
CA THR A 372 -10.06 -2.62 17.45
C THR A 372 -8.63 -2.58 17.93
N TYR A 373 -8.39 -1.91 19.05
CA TYR A 373 -7.04 -1.80 19.61
C TYR A 373 -6.57 -3.14 20.18
N ASN A 374 -7.39 -3.79 21.02
CA ASN A 374 -7.21 -5.16 21.53
C ASN A 374 -8.57 -5.79 21.85
N TYR A 375 -8.63 -7.13 21.91
CA TYR A 375 -9.75 -7.88 22.49
C TYR A 375 -9.30 -8.63 23.73
N SER A 376 -9.89 -8.38 24.90
CA SER A 376 -9.53 -9.04 26.17
C SER A 376 -8.03 -9.01 26.48
N GLY A 377 -7.32 -7.95 26.03
CA GLY A 377 -5.87 -7.82 26.15
C GLY A 377 -5.05 -8.51 25.06
N PHE A 378 -5.69 -9.16 24.07
CA PHE A 378 -5.03 -9.76 22.92
C PHE A 378 -5.04 -8.84 21.69
N PRO A 379 -3.95 -8.83 20.91
CA PRO A 379 -3.90 -8.07 19.67
C PRO A 379 -4.83 -8.68 18.63
N VAL A 380 -5.67 -7.88 17.95
CA VAL A 380 -6.58 -8.32 16.87
C VAL A 380 -6.22 -7.66 15.54
N TYR A 381 -4.93 -7.67 15.20
CA TYR A 381 -4.41 -6.96 14.03
C TYR A 381 -5.02 -7.44 12.72
N SER A 382 -5.35 -8.73 12.57
CA SER A 382 -5.91 -9.25 11.32
C SER A 382 -7.23 -8.60 10.93
N TRP A 383 -8.10 -8.25 11.90
CA TRP A 383 -9.30 -7.45 11.62
C TRP A 383 -8.95 -6.03 11.18
N THR A 384 -8.08 -5.35 11.93
CA THR A 384 -7.60 -3.99 11.62
C THR A 384 -6.96 -3.92 10.22
N VAL A 385 -6.11 -4.89 9.88
CA VAL A 385 -5.50 -5.03 8.55
C VAL A 385 -6.59 -5.27 7.51
N ASN A 386 -7.54 -6.18 7.74
CA ASN A 386 -8.59 -6.48 6.79
C ASN A 386 -9.45 -5.24 6.46
N VAL A 387 -10.01 -4.57 7.48
CA VAL A 387 -10.91 -3.43 7.26
C VAL A 387 -10.18 -2.27 6.60
N VAL A 388 -8.99 -1.89 7.08
CA VAL A 388 -8.25 -0.79 6.46
C VAL A 388 -7.87 -1.13 5.01
N THR A 389 -7.45 -2.38 4.74
CA THR A 389 -7.13 -2.81 3.38
C THR A 389 -8.36 -2.80 2.48
N HIS A 390 -9.51 -3.22 3.00
CA HIS A 390 -10.81 -3.23 2.32
C HIS A 390 -11.25 -1.82 1.89
N GLU A 391 -11.26 -0.87 2.83
CA GLU A 391 -11.67 0.51 2.57
C GLU A 391 -10.73 1.24 1.61
N VAL A 392 -9.42 1.01 1.72
CA VAL A 392 -8.46 1.52 0.73
C VAL A 392 -8.71 0.87 -0.65
N GLY A 393 -9.19 -0.37 -0.69
CA GLY A 393 -9.55 -1.07 -1.91
C GLY A 393 -10.72 -0.41 -2.64
N HIS A 394 -11.69 0.08 -1.88
CA HIS A 394 -12.75 0.95 -2.38
C HIS A 394 -12.20 2.28 -2.90
N ASN A 395 -11.30 2.96 -2.18
CA ASN A 395 -10.69 4.19 -2.70
C ASN A 395 -9.98 3.99 -4.04
N LEU A 396 -9.37 2.81 -4.23
CA LEU A 396 -8.76 2.35 -5.49
C LEU A 396 -9.79 1.80 -6.51
N GLY A 397 -11.08 1.84 -6.21
CA GLY A 397 -12.17 1.59 -7.14
C GLY A 397 -12.71 0.16 -7.19
N SER A 398 -12.26 -0.72 -6.30
CA SER A 398 -12.84 -2.06 -6.19
C SER A 398 -14.24 -1.99 -5.57
N MET A 399 -15.09 -2.92 -6.00
CA MET A 399 -16.39 -3.22 -5.37
C MET A 399 -16.25 -4.40 -4.40
N HIS A 400 -17.32 -4.71 -3.67
CA HIS A 400 -17.45 -5.97 -2.95
C HIS A 400 -17.54 -7.17 -3.89
N THR A 401 -17.07 -8.34 -3.46
CA THR A 401 -17.17 -9.59 -4.23
C THR A 401 -18.61 -10.03 -4.45
N HIS A 402 -19.54 -9.73 -3.54
CA HIS A 402 -20.97 -10.04 -3.68
C HIS A 402 -21.77 -9.03 -4.53
N ALA A 403 -21.12 -7.98 -5.05
CA ALA A 403 -21.75 -7.04 -5.97
C ALA A 403 -22.04 -7.68 -7.33
N CYS A 404 -23.23 -7.44 -7.88
CA CYS A 404 -23.66 -7.88 -9.20
C CYS A 404 -23.03 -7.06 -10.34
N TRP A 405 -21.71 -6.92 -10.29
CA TRP A 405 -20.93 -5.99 -11.10
C TRP A 405 -19.81 -6.69 -11.87
N TRP A 406 -19.41 -7.88 -11.42
CA TRP A 406 -18.24 -8.56 -11.94
C TRP A 406 -18.53 -9.29 -13.25
N PRO A 407 -17.64 -9.22 -14.24
CA PRO A 407 -17.83 -9.89 -15.52
C PRO A 407 -17.88 -11.41 -15.36
N ARG A 408 -18.72 -12.06 -16.16
CA ARG A 408 -18.83 -13.51 -16.28
C ARG A 408 -18.36 -13.97 -17.67
N PRO A 409 -17.91 -15.23 -17.81
CA PRO A 409 -17.48 -15.77 -19.11
C PRO A 409 -18.53 -15.73 -20.23
N ASN A 410 -19.82 -15.67 -19.88
CA ASN A 410 -20.94 -15.57 -20.81
C ASN A 410 -21.26 -14.12 -21.24
N GLY A 411 -20.46 -13.14 -20.84
CA GLY A 411 -20.67 -11.71 -21.14
C GLY A 411 -21.68 -11.01 -20.24
N SER A 412 -22.27 -11.69 -19.24
CA SER A 412 -23.12 -11.05 -18.24
C SER A 412 -22.29 -10.51 -17.06
N ILE A 413 -22.93 -9.75 -16.17
CA ILE A 413 -22.37 -9.38 -14.86
C ILE A 413 -22.90 -10.30 -13.76
N GLY A 414 -22.20 -10.39 -12.64
CA GLY A 414 -22.68 -11.07 -11.43
C GLY A 414 -21.69 -11.02 -10.28
N ALA A 415 -22.03 -11.68 -9.17
CA ALA A 415 -21.18 -11.72 -7.98
C ALA A 415 -20.10 -12.81 -8.05
N ILE A 416 -18.94 -12.56 -7.45
CA ILE A 416 -17.84 -13.53 -7.33
C ILE A 416 -18.17 -14.58 -6.25
N ASP A 417 -18.69 -14.13 -5.12
CA ASP A 417 -19.14 -15.00 -4.02
C ASP A 417 -20.55 -14.62 -3.54
N SER A 418 -21.03 -15.36 -2.55
CA SER A 418 -22.33 -15.14 -1.92
C SER A 418 -22.22 -15.21 -0.39
N CYS A 419 -21.10 -14.75 0.16
CA CYS A 419 -20.93 -14.68 1.61
C CYS A 419 -21.86 -13.65 2.25
N TYR A 420 -22.49 -12.81 1.45
CA TYR A 420 -23.59 -11.96 1.84
C TYR A 420 -24.66 -11.94 0.76
N ASN A 421 -25.76 -11.23 1.01
CA ASN A 421 -26.78 -11.01 0.00
C ASN A 421 -26.18 -10.26 -1.20
N ALA A 422 -26.67 -10.59 -2.40
CA ALA A 422 -26.24 -9.91 -3.62
C ALA A 422 -26.50 -8.40 -3.51
N GLU A 423 -25.48 -7.59 -3.83
CA GLU A 423 -25.61 -6.14 -3.89
C GLU A 423 -25.72 -5.66 -5.34
N ALA A 424 -26.37 -4.51 -5.55
CA ALA A 424 -26.56 -3.90 -6.87
C ALA A 424 -27.30 -4.82 -7.88
N GLY A 425 -28.21 -5.69 -7.41
CA GLY A 425 -29.08 -6.51 -8.26
C GLY A 425 -29.29 -7.94 -7.72
N PHE A 426 -29.81 -8.82 -8.59
CA PHE A 426 -29.99 -10.25 -8.28
C PHE A 426 -29.16 -11.08 -9.25
N CYS A 427 -28.01 -11.59 -8.81
CA CYS A 427 -27.04 -12.27 -9.69
C CYS A 427 -26.58 -13.66 -9.22
N PHE A 428 -27.17 -14.21 -8.15
CA PHE A 428 -27.06 -15.62 -7.82
C PHE A 428 -28.30 -16.15 -7.10
N SER A 429 -28.55 -17.46 -7.23
CA SER A 429 -29.70 -18.17 -6.66
C SER A 429 -29.33 -19.14 -5.53
N THR A 430 -28.04 -19.42 -5.30
CA THR A 430 -27.57 -20.35 -4.25
C THR A 430 -26.24 -19.90 -3.63
N PRO A 431 -25.95 -20.22 -2.34
CA PRO A 431 -24.73 -19.76 -1.70
C PRO A 431 -23.48 -20.57 -2.09
N ARG A 432 -22.38 -19.90 -2.47
CA ARG A 432 -20.98 -20.38 -2.46
C ARG A 432 -19.96 -19.30 -2.10
N ALA A 433 -19.35 -19.45 -0.93
CA ALA A 433 -17.92 -19.44 -0.66
C ALA A 433 -17.74 -19.96 0.79
N ARG A 434 -16.56 -20.50 1.13
CA ARG A 434 -16.26 -20.87 2.53
C ARG A 434 -15.38 -19.78 3.13
N VAL A 435 -14.19 -19.56 2.57
CA VAL A 435 -13.26 -18.48 2.97
C VAL A 435 -13.21 -17.39 1.89
N GLY A 436 -13.25 -16.12 2.30
CA GLY A 436 -13.28 -14.94 1.41
C GLY A 436 -11.94 -14.23 1.22
N THR A 437 -11.87 -13.42 0.16
CA THR A 437 -10.82 -12.42 -0.08
C THR A 437 -11.10 -11.13 0.70
N ILE A 438 -10.21 -10.14 0.62
CA ILE A 438 -10.32 -8.87 1.36
C ILE A 438 -11.64 -8.14 1.07
N MET A 439 -12.11 -8.14 -0.18
CA MET A 439 -13.37 -7.48 -0.58
C MET A 439 -14.63 -8.31 -0.31
N SER A 440 -14.51 -9.40 0.47
CA SER A 440 -15.60 -10.32 0.77
C SER A 440 -16.11 -10.18 2.19
N TYR A 441 -17.41 -10.41 2.37
CA TYR A 441 -18.08 -10.43 3.66
C TYR A 441 -18.12 -11.83 4.30
N CYS A 442 -17.29 -12.78 3.85
CA CYS A 442 -17.22 -14.11 4.46
C CYS A 442 -16.88 -14.09 5.96
N HIS A 443 -16.31 -12.99 6.48
CA HIS A 443 -16.09 -12.81 7.92
C HIS A 443 -17.38 -12.66 8.75
N LEU A 444 -18.54 -12.44 8.11
CA LEU A 444 -19.86 -12.48 8.77
C LEU A 444 -20.31 -13.90 9.10
N TRP A 445 -19.70 -14.91 8.49
CA TRP A 445 -19.98 -16.31 8.76
C TRP A 445 -19.05 -16.77 9.87
N SER A 446 -19.57 -17.55 10.82
CA SER A 446 -18.73 -18.10 11.89
C SER A 446 -17.56 -18.90 11.31
N PRO A 447 -16.33 -18.76 11.86
CA PRO A 447 -15.20 -19.62 11.50
C PRO A 447 -15.51 -21.11 11.61
N ALA A 448 -16.34 -21.51 12.57
CA ALA A 448 -16.80 -22.89 12.74
C ALA A 448 -17.65 -23.40 11.56
N ASN A 449 -18.27 -22.51 10.78
CA ASN A 449 -19.00 -22.81 9.55
C ASN A 449 -18.16 -22.56 8.28
N GLY A 450 -16.84 -22.41 8.45
CA GLY A 450 -15.89 -22.17 7.38
C GLY A 450 -15.75 -20.73 6.94
N GLY A 451 -16.41 -19.78 7.62
CA GLY A 451 -16.37 -18.33 7.35
C GLY A 451 -15.07 -17.65 7.77
N GLY A 452 -14.77 -16.51 7.17
CA GLY A 452 -13.56 -15.73 7.43
C GLY A 452 -12.98 -15.09 6.18
N VAL A 453 -12.04 -14.17 6.37
CA VAL A 453 -11.22 -13.62 5.28
C VAL A 453 -9.78 -14.06 5.47
N ASN A 454 -9.14 -14.53 4.41
CA ASN A 454 -7.74 -14.93 4.44
C ASN A 454 -6.89 -13.92 3.65
N LEU A 455 -5.98 -13.24 4.36
CA LEU A 455 -5.16 -12.16 3.81
C LEU A 455 -4.19 -12.65 2.72
N SER A 456 -3.79 -13.93 2.72
CA SER A 456 -2.96 -14.52 1.66
C SER A 456 -3.67 -14.65 0.31
N LEU A 457 -5.01 -14.57 0.30
CA LEU A 457 -5.79 -14.52 -0.94
C LEU A 457 -5.84 -13.11 -1.57
N GLY A 458 -5.38 -12.09 -0.83
CA GLY A 458 -5.41 -10.70 -1.27
C GLY A 458 -6.80 -10.25 -1.71
N PHE A 459 -6.87 -9.54 -2.84
CA PHE A 459 -8.11 -9.05 -3.42
C PHE A 459 -8.81 -10.09 -4.31
N GLY A 460 -8.10 -11.16 -4.69
CA GLY A 460 -8.54 -12.06 -5.76
C GLY A 460 -8.45 -11.40 -7.15
N PRO A 461 -8.76 -12.14 -8.23
CA PRO A 461 -8.43 -11.70 -9.60
C PRO A 461 -9.13 -10.41 -10.02
N LEU A 462 -10.47 -10.37 -9.95
CA LEU A 462 -11.24 -9.23 -10.49
C LEU A 462 -11.16 -7.96 -9.61
N PRO A 463 -11.28 -8.05 -8.27
CA PRO A 463 -11.05 -6.90 -7.40
C PRO A 463 -9.60 -6.39 -7.50
N GLY A 464 -8.63 -7.30 -7.52
CA GLY A 464 -7.20 -6.99 -7.70
C GLY A 464 -6.90 -6.31 -9.04
N ASP A 465 -7.43 -6.82 -10.15
CA ASP A 465 -7.31 -6.20 -11.47
C ASP A 465 -7.87 -4.77 -11.48
N THR A 466 -8.97 -4.55 -10.76
CA THR A 466 -9.63 -3.24 -10.69
C THR A 466 -8.74 -2.23 -9.97
N ILE A 467 -8.21 -2.56 -8.79
CA ILE A 467 -7.34 -1.64 -8.05
C ILE A 467 -6.04 -1.35 -8.82
N ARG A 468 -5.47 -2.35 -9.50
CA ARG A 468 -4.27 -2.17 -10.35
C ARG A 468 -4.56 -1.25 -11.53
N LEU A 469 -5.69 -1.45 -12.21
CA LEU A 469 -6.14 -0.58 -13.30
C LEU A 469 -6.27 0.88 -12.83
N ARG A 470 -6.94 1.13 -11.71
CA ARG A 470 -7.17 2.50 -11.23
C ARG A 470 -5.90 3.15 -10.70
N TYR A 471 -5.03 2.39 -10.03
CA TYR A 471 -3.70 2.86 -9.64
C TYR A 471 -2.88 3.29 -10.87
N ASN A 472 -2.83 2.47 -11.92
CA ASN A 472 -2.10 2.80 -13.16
C ASN A 472 -2.70 3.96 -13.95
N GLN A 473 -3.98 4.30 -13.71
CA GLN A 473 -4.67 5.45 -14.32
C GLN A 473 -4.59 6.72 -13.46
N ALA A 474 -3.98 6.64 -12.28
CA ALA A 474 -3.98 7.72 -11.31
C ALA A 474 -2.96 8.80 -11.69
N GLY A 475 -3.42 9.87 -12.34
CA GLY A 475 -2.55 10.94 -12.85
C GLY A 475 -1.69 11.64 -11.79
N CYS A 476 -2.10 11.67 -10.51
CA CYS A 476 -1.29 12.25 -9.43
C CYS A 476 -0.16 11.34 -8.91
N LEU A 477 -0.12 10.09 -9.38
CA LEU A 477 0.92 9.12 -9.07
C LEU A 477 1.82 8.85 -10.27
N GLU A 478 1.56 9.50 -11.41
CA GLU A 478 2.57 9.56 -12.45
C GLU A 478 3.80 10.22 -11.83
N ARG A 479 4.96 9.58 -11.93
CA ARG A 479 6.21 10.32 -11.83
C ARG A 479 6.07 11.47 -12.82
N GLU A 480 6.05 12.70 -12.32
CA GLU A 480 6.63 13.77 -13.11
C GLU A 480 7.99 13.22 -13.50
N LEU A 481 8.15 12.83 -14.76
CA LEU A 481 9.46 12.79 -15.37
C LEU A 481 9.91 14.24 -15.28
N ASN A 482 10.47 14.59 -14.12
CA ASN A 482 11.19 15.83 -13.95
C ASN A 482 12.16 15.82 -15.12
N SER A 483 11.93 16.77 -16.00
CA SER A 483 12.80 17.17 -17.10
C SER A 483 14.17 17.65 -16.61
N SER A 484 14.59 17.26 -15.39
CA SER A 484 15.96 17.34 -14.93
C SER A 484 16.79 16.10 -15.31
N GLU A 485 16.16 14.96 -15.62
CA GLU A 485 16.82 13.95 -16.45
C GLU A 485 16.42 14.18 -17.89
N ILE A 486 17.14 15.11 -18.51
CA ILE A 486 17.24 15.22 -19.96
C ILE A 486 17.41 13.79 -20.50
N PRO A 487 16.48 13.27 -21.33
CA PRO A 487 16.63 11.95 -21.93
C PRO A 487 18.03 11.82 -22.52
N ILE A 488 18.71 10.70 -22.34
CA ILE A 488 20.06 10.54 -22.91
C ILE A 488 20.03 10.18 -24.40
N ALA A 489 18.85 9.84 -24.93
CA ALA A 489 18.66 9.45 -26.32
C ALA A 489 17.27 9.84 -26.84
N TYR A 490 17.16 9.89 -28.17
CA TYR A 490 15.88 9.96 -28.86
C TYR A 490 15.18 8.59 -28.80
N LEU A 491 13.88 8.58 -28.49
CA LEU A 491 13.08 7.35 -28.42
C LEU A 491 11.67 7.60 -28.98
N LEU A 492 11.13 6.63 -29.73
CA LEU A 492 9.71 6.54 -30.07
C LEU A 492 9.15 5.25 -29.47
N ASP A 493 8.33 5.40 -28.42
CA ASP A 493 7.73 4.25 -27.74
C ASP A 493 6.61 3.63 -28.57
N GLN A 494 6.30 2.37 -28.27
CA GLN A 494 5.12 1.72 -28.79
C GLN A 494 3.85 2.44 -28.27
N ASN A 495 2.93 2.77 -29.16
CA ASN A 495 1.69 3.43 -28.79
C ASN A 495 0.89 2.55 -27.81
N TYR A 496 0.23 3.18 -26.83
CA TYR A 496 -0.54 2.45 -25.83
C TYR A 496 -1.92 3.10 -25.64
N PRO A 497 -3.02 2.33 -25.62
CA PRO A 497 -3.10 0.89 -25.91
C PRO A 497 -2.71 0.54 -27.37
N ASN A 498 -2.33 -0.72 -27.62
CA ASN A 498 -2.13 -1.31 -28.96
C ASN A 498 -2.34 -2.84 -28.91
N PRO A 499 -3.41 -3.42 -29.51
CA PRO A 499 -4.40 -2.74 -30.34
C PRO A 499 -5.22 -1.68 -29.59
N PHE A 500 -5.66 -0.63 -30.30
CA PHE A 500 -6.41 0.50 -29.75
C PHE A 500 -7.81 0.60 -30.33
N ASN A 501 -8.75 1.20 -29.58
CA ASN A 501 -10.12 1.47 -30.03
C ASN A 501 -10.74 2.69 -29.31
N PRO A 502 -11.09 3.77 -30.02
CA PRO A 502 -10.39 4.32 -31.18
C PRO A 502 -9.23 5.24 -30.76
N VAL A 503 -8.93 5.36 -29.46
CA VAL A 503 -7.94 6.30 -28.91
C VAL A 503 -6.67 5.58 -28.44
N THR A 504 -5.50 6.15 -28.72
CA THR A 504 -4.18 5.69 -28.25
C THR A 504 -3.26 6.87 -27.93
N TYR A 505 -2.20 6.62 -27.19
CA TYR A 505 -1.17 7.59 -26.81
C TYR A 505 0.16 7.20 -27.44
N ILE A 506 0.82 8.18 -28.07
CA ILE A 506 2.14 8.01 -28.68
C ILE A 506 3.14 8.79 -27.82
N LYS A 507 3.99 8.04 -27.11
CA LYS A 507 5.04 8.59 -26.26
C LYS A 507 6.38 8.64 -27.01
N TYR A 508 7.13 9.71 -26.81
CA TYR A 508 8.46 9.89 -27.41
C TYR A 508 9.34 10.78 -26.54
N SER A 509 10.66 10.58 -26.63
CA SER A 509 11.65 11.35 -25.88
C SER A 509 12.63 12.03 -26.83
N ILE A 510 13.00 13.27 -26.49
CA ILE A 510 14.06 14.03 -27.18
C ILE A 510 15.12 14.46 -26.17
N PRO A 511 16.41 14.16 -26.40
CA PRO A 511 17.50 14.43 -25.48
C PRO A 511 18.00 15.88 -25.54
N GLU A 512 17.58 16.63 -26.55
CA GLU A 512 17.99 18.00 -26.79
C GLU A 512 16.88 18.75 -27.54
N ASN A 513 16.92 20.07 -27.50
CA ASN A 513 15.95 20.91 -28.19
C ASN A 513 15.90 20.52 -29.67
N SER A 514 14.71 20.17 -30.16
CA SER A 514 14.53 19.59 -31.48
C SER A 514 13.25 20.08 -32.14
N THR A 515 13.28 20.26 -33.46
CA THR A 515 12.07 20.45 -34.27
C THR A 515 11.44 19.08 -34.55
N VAL A 516 10.28 18.82 -33.96
CA VAL A 516 9.59 17.53 -34.00
C VAL A 516 8.40 17.57 -34.95
N THR A 517 8.26 16.52 -35.76
CA THR A 517 7.08 16.25 -36.58
C THR A 517 6.63 14.81 -36.34
N LEU A 518 5.36 14.62 -36.00
CA LEU A 518 4.77 13.31 -35.71
C LEU A 518 3.60 13.07 -36.66
N ARG A 519 3.72 12.04 -37.50
CA ARG A 519 2.77 11.73 -38.59
C ARG A 519 2.15 10.37 -38.41
N ILE A 520 0.92 10.23 -38.88
CA ILE A 520 0.18 8.97 -38.95
C ILE A 520 -0.03 8.58 -40.41
N PHE A 521 0.15 7.30 -40.73
CA PHE A 521 0.01 6.73 -42.08
C PHE A 521 -0.89 5.50 -42.10
N ASP A 522 -1.55 5.27 -43.24
CA ASP A 522 -2.20 4.00 -43.55
C ASP A 522 -1.20 2.93 -44.03
N ILE A 523 -1.66 1.69 -44.23
CA ILE A 523 -0.83 0.58 -44.68
C ILE A 523 -0.22 0.77 -46.09
N ARG A 524 -0.76 1.71 -46.88
CA ARG A 524 -0.23 2.05 -48.21
C ARG A 524 0.80 3.17 -48.14
N GLY A 525 1.13 3.66 -46.95
CA GLY A 525 2.03 4.79 -46.74
C GLY A 525 1.38 6.16 -47.01
N LYS A 526 0.05 6.24 -47.11
CA LYS A 526 -0.64 7.53 -47.25
C LYS A 526 -0.71 8.22 -45.90
N GLU A 527 -0.24 9.47 -45.82
CA GLU A 527 -0.38 10.30 -44.60
C GLU A 527 -1.87 10.54 -44.33
N ILE A 528 -2.29 10.20 -43.10
CA ILE A 528 -3.65 10.42 -42.58
C ILE A 528 -3.71 11.77 -41.90
N THR A 529 -2.75 12.06 -41.02
CA THR A 529 -2.69 13.31 -40.26
C THR A 529 -1.29 13.55 -39.68
N LYS A 530 -1.02 14.79 -39.31
CA LYS A 530 0.13 15.17 -38.48
C LYS A 530 -0.36 15.55 -37.09
N LEU A 531 0.09 14.83 -36.07
CA LEU A 531 -0.18 15.15 -34.67
C LEU A 531 0.69 16.30 -34.17
N ILE A 532 1.85 16.48 -34.81
CA ILE A 532 2.76 17.60 -34.62
C ILE A 532 3.32 17.93 -35.99
N ASP A 533 3.30 19.22 -36.38
CA ASP A 533 3.87 19.69 -37.64
C ASP A 533 4.99 20.70 -37.37
N GLY A 534 6.24 20.22 -37.38
CA GLY A 534 7.42 21.07 -37.28
C GLY A 534 7.53 21.92 -36.00
N GLN A 535 7.07 21.42 -34.85
CA GLN A 535 7.11 22.17 -33.59
C GLN A 535 8.48 22.03 -32.91
N THR A 536 9.11 23.15 -32.55
CA THR A 536 10.33 23.13 -31.72
C THR A 536 9.97 22.87 -30.27
N LEU A 537 10.51 21.78 -29.72
CA LEU A 537 10.31 21.33 -28.35
C LEU A 537 11.66 21.30 -27.62
N ASN A 538 11.63 21.55 -26.30
CA ASN A 538 12.82 21.45 -25.45
C ASN A 538 13.18 19.98 -25.19
N ALA A 539 14.38 19.71 -24.66
CA ALA A 539 14.71 18.37 -24.18
C ALA A 539 13.66 17.86 -23.18
N GLY A 540 13.18 16.63 -23.35
CA GLY A 540 12.12 16.08 -22.53
C GLY A 540 11.41 14.88 -23.14
N THR A 541 10.51 14.29 -22.36
CA THR A 541 9.63 13.20 -22.78
C THR A 541 8.21 13.73 -22.93
N TYR A 542 7.54 13.34 -24.01
CA TYR A 542 6.25 13.87 -24.43
C TYR A 542 5.28 12.74 -24.78
N SER A 543 3.98 13.01 -24.68
CA SER A 543 2.92 12.10 -25.10
C SER A 543 1.88 12.84 -25.94
N LYS A 544 1.43 12.23 -27.04
CA LYS A 544 0.37 12.76 -27.92
C LYS A 544 -0.76 11.77 -28.09
N VAL A 545 -1.99 12.27 -27.91
CA VAL A 545 -3.21 11.50 -28.15
C VAL A 545 -3.46 11.38 -29.65
N PHE A 546 -3.76 10.17 -30.11
CA PHE A 546 -4.33 9.90 -31.42
C PHE A 546 -5.72 9.29 -31.26
N ASP A 547 -6.73 9.96 -31.83
CA ASP A 547 -8.12 9.52 -31.84
C ASP A 547 -8.55 9.21 -33.27
N ALA A 548 -8.60 7.92 -33.61
CA ALA A 548 -8.94 7.44 -34.95
C ALA A 548 -10.40 7.67 -35.34
N SER A 549 -11.29 7.96 -34.38
CA SER A 549 -12.71 8.23 -34.68
C SER A 549 -12.86 9.51 -35.51
N ARG A 550 -11.99 10.50 -35.27
CA ARG A 550 -11.96 11.80 -35.98
C ARG A 550 -11.64 11.69 -37.47
N PHE A 551 -11.04 10.58 -37.88
CA PHE A 551 -10.58 10.35 -39.25
C PHE A 551 -11.37 9.22 -39.94
N ASN A 552 -12.41 8.69 -39.30
CA ASN A 552 -13.25 7.59 -39.79
C ASN A 552 -12.45 6.36 -40.29
N LEU A 553 -11.40 5.98 -39.55
CA LEU A 553 -10.54 4.85 -39.91
C LEU A 553 -11.21 3.51 -39.65
N SER A 554 -10.94 2.49 -40.47
CA SER A 554 -11.41 1.11 -40.29
C SER A 554 -10.48 0.31 -39.36
N SER A 555 -10.93 -0.81 -38.80
CA SER A 555 -10.01 -1.76 -38.15
C SER A 555 -8.89 -2.16 -39.10
N GLY A 556 -7.65 -2.20 -38.62
CA GLY A 556 -6.50 -2.48 -39.46
C GLY A 556 -5.17 -2.02 -38.87
N ILE A 557 -4.11 -2.17 -39.68
CA ILE A 557 -2.76 -1.76 -39.33
C ILE A 557 -2.50 -0.35 -39.83
N TYR A 558 -1.93 0.47 -38.97
CA TYR A 558 -1.50 1.84 -39.24
C TYR A 558 -0.07 2.03 -38.75
N PHE A 559 0.57 3.09 -39.21
CA PHE A 559 1.93 3.44 -38.81
C PHE A 559 1.97 4.86 -38.27
N TYR A 560 2.88 5.11 -37.35
CA TYR A 560 3.22 6.46 -36.95
C TYR A 560 4.73 6.65 -37.03
N GLN A 561 5.12 7.84 -37.46
CA GLN A 561 6.51 8.22 -37.69
C GLN A 561 6.81 9.49 -36.95
N ILE A 562 7.90 9.49 -36.20
CA ILE A 562 8.49 10.71 -35.67
C ILE A 562 9.68 11.12 -36.53
N THR A 563 9.82 12.42 -36.75
CA THR A 563 11.05 13.05 -37.25
C THR A 563 11.41 14.16 -36.28
N ALA A 564 12.57 14.06 -35.65
CA ALA A 564 13.11 15.09 -34.77
C ALA A 564 14.46 15.58 -35.31
N ILE A 565 14.59 16.89 -35.53
CA ILE A 565 15.82 17.52 -36.01
C ILE A 565 16.43 18.31 -34.86
N SER A 566 17.63 17.92 -34.42
CA SER A 566 18.36 18.62 -33.36
C SER A 566 18.64 20.07 -33.73
N SER A 567 18.28 20.98 -32.82
CA SER A 567 18.57 22.41 -32.96
C SER A 567 20.05 22.74 -32.70
N ILE A 568 20.84 21.81 -32.17
CA ILE A 568 22.26 22.03 -31.83
C ILE A 568 23.18 21.59 -32.96
N ASN A 569 23.01 20.36 -33.46
CA ASN A 569 23.95 19.73 -34.40
C ASN A 569 23.29 19.33 -35.73
N GLY A 570 21.99 19.58 -35.90
CA GLY A 570 21.25 19.21 -37.12
C GLY A 570 21.02 17.71 -37.32
N LYS A 571 21.37 16.86 -36.33
CA LYS A 571 21.12 15.42 -36.39
C LYS A 571 19.63 15.14 -36.52
N ILE A 572 19.29 14.25 -37.45
CA ILE A 572 17.92 13.84 -37.71
C ILE A 572 17.69 12.47 -37.08
N PHE A 573 16.74 12.40 -36.15
CA PHE A 573 16.17 11.16 -35.66
C PHE A 573 14.87 10.87 -36.41
N ASN A 574 14.75 9.67 -37.00
CA ASN A 574 13.56 9.23 -37.69
C ASN A 574 13.27 7.78 -37.28
N GLU A 575 12.08 7.55 -36.74
CA GLU A 575 11.64 6.22 -36.34
C GLU A 575 10.17 6.02 -36.73
N VAL A 576 9.84 4.80 -37.15
CA VAL A 576 8.48 4.38 -37.54
C VAL A 576 8.07 3.19 -36.68
N ARG A 577 6.85 3.23 -36.16
CA ARG A 577 6.26 2.16 -35.36
C ARG A 577 4.88 1.79 -35.89
N LYS A 578 4.50 0.55 -35.63
CA LYS A 578 3.24 -0.06 -36.08
C LYS A 578 2.19 0.01 -34.97
N MET A 579 0.99 0.46 -35.30
CA MET A 579 -0.19 0.43 -34.43
C MET A 579 -1.36 -0.34 -35.07
N VAL A 580 -2.18 -0.99 -34.24
CA VAL A 580 -3.30 -1.82 -34.69
C VAL A 580 -4.61 -1.23 -34.16
N LEU A 581 -5.49 -0.79 -35.03
CA LEU A 581 -6.84 -0.31 -34.69
C LEU A 581 -7.81 -1.49 -34.73
N THR A 582 -8.57 -1.69 -33.67
CA THR A 582 -9.65 -2.69 -33.60
C THR A 582 -10.94 -1.98 -33.24
N LYS A 583 -11.73 -1.55 -34.24
CA LYS A 583 -13.11 -1.09 -34.03
C LYS A 583 -14.01 -2.24 -33.62
#